data_AF-A0A835G4J1-F1
#
_entry.id   AF-A0A835G4J1-F1
#
_cell.length_a   1.000
_cell.length_b   1.000
_cell.length_c   1.000
_cell.angle_alpha   90.00
_cell.angle_beta   90.00
_cell.angle_gamma   90.00
#
_symmetry.space_group_name_H-M   'P 1'
#
loop_
_entity.id
_entity.type
_entity.pdbx_description
1 polymer ?
#
loop_
_entity_poly.entity_id
_entity_poly.type
_entity_poly.pdbx_seq_one_letter_code
_entity_poly.pdbx_strand_id
1 'polypeptide(L)'
;MFTITTIKVNFNKDSDSRKNAEYIKKRLGALDALWEEFEQNHSRISDHASEADEYFRLNTYQVGKDLYQSVRILLSSYGKSSKSTQPDGEVDELLAMQQTNFRALSRLIKSIKVENISDKWELEDELNGVQSIWKIIDAQHLKIDHILAGGDISYDEEFTRHELAYKNIKLDDEELLLTTLSINVRCSDGTYITLRALLDQGSQISLISENAVQRLGLQRRRYNASVSGIGSGASQSKGLVSIDCQSIYGDYNFTTEALVLSRVASNLPSVQFKKQSWPHLQHLQLADPEYNVSKPIDLLLD
;
A
#
# COMPACT_ATOMS: atom_id res chain seq x y z
N MET A 1 -16.20 -0.75 -26.12
CA MET A 1 -17.26 -1.78 -26.33
C MET A 1 -17.21 -2.48 -27.70
N PHE A 2 -17.14 -1.76 -28.82
CA PHE A 2 -17.07 -2.39 -30.16
C PHE A 2 -15.91 -3.40 -30.30
N THR A 3 -14.73 -3.08 -29.77
CA THR A 3 -13.52 -3.93 -29.88
C THR A 3 -13.61 -5.24 -29.08
N ILE A 4 -14.18 -5.22 -27.87
CA ILE A 4 -14.41 -6.43 -27.05
C ILE A 4 -15.44 -7.34 -27.73
N THR A 5 -16.48 -6.76 -28.35
CA THR A 5 -17.46 -7.51 -29.14
C THR A 5 -16.81 -8.17 -30.35
N THR A 6 -15.87 -7.48 -31.01
CA THR A 6 -15.08 -8.03 -32.13
C THR A 6 -14.21 -9.21 -31.71
N ILE A 7 -13.61 -9.20 -30.51
CA ILE A 7 -12.86 -10.35 -29.96
C ILE A 7 -13.79 -11.57 -29.81
N LYS A 8 -14.98 -11.37 -29.23
CA LYS A 8 -15.99 -12.43 -29.09
C LYS A 8 -16.42 -13.01 -30.45
N VAL A 9 -16.70 -12.15 -31.43
CA VAL A 9 -17.13 -12.56 -32.78
C VAL A 9 -16.01 -13.30 -33.51
N ASN A 10 -14.77 -12.82 -33.43
CA ASN A 10 -13.63 -13.47 -34.07
C ASN A 10 -13.31 -14.82 -33.43
N PHE A 11 -13.37 -14.90 -32.10
CA PHE A 11 -13.19 -16.17 -31.37
C PHE A 11 -14.23 -17.23 -31.77
N ASN A 12 -15.49 -16.82 -31.93
CA ASN A 12 -16.56 -17.72 -32.35
C ASN A 12 -16.46 -18.17 -33.82
N LYS A 13 -15.77 -17.38 -34.67
CA LYS A 13 -15.53 -17.72 -36.09
C LYS A 13 -14.30 -18.61 -36.30
N ASP A 14 -13.38 -18.65 -35.34
CA ASP A 14 -12.17 -19.45 -35.45
C ASP A 14 -12.45 -20.94 -35.19
N SER A 15 -11.79 -21.80 -35.96
CA SER A 15 -11.94 -23.25 -35.89
C SER A 15 -11.40 -23.79 -34.56
N ASP A 16 -12.01 -24.84 -34.00
CA ASP A 16 -11.60 -25.40 -32.71
C ASP A 16 -10.15 -25.90 -32.69
N SER A 17 -9.61 -26.30 -33.85
CA SER A 17 -8.20 -26.65 -34.01
C SER A 17 -7.21 -25.51 -33.74
N ARG A 18 -7.66 -24.25 -33.78
CA ARG A 18 -6.83 -23.06 -33.51
C ARG A 18 -6.93 -22.57 -32.07
N LYS A 19 -7.88 -23.07 -31.28
CA LYS A 19 -8.14 -22.65 -29.89
C LYS A 19 -7.28 -23.42 -28.88
N ASN A 20 -5.96 -23.41 -29.07
CA ASN A 20 -5.01 -24.04 -28.15
C ASN A 20 -4.69 -23.10 -26.95
N ALA A 21 -3.98 -23.62 -25.94
CA ALA A 21 -3.67 -22.87 -24.72
C ALA A 21 -2.93 -21.54 -24.98
N GLU A 22 -1.98 -21.54 -25.91
CA GLU A 22 -1.20 -20.35 -26.29
C GLU A 22 -2.07 -19.29 -26.99
N TYR A 23 -2.97 -19.73 -27.88
CA TYR A 23 -3.94 -18.88 -28.55
C TYR A 23 -4.92 -18.24 -27.55
N ILE A 24 -5.43 -19.04 -26.60
CA ILE A 24 -6.33 -18.57 -25.55
C ILE A 24 -5.62 -17.55 -24.66
N LYS A 25 -4.39 -17.83 -24.23
CA LYS A 25 -3.56 -16.91 -23.43
C LYS A 25 -3.35 -15.57 -24.14
N LYS A 26 -3.04 -15.59 -25.45
CA LYS A 26 -2.88 -14.36 -26.25
C LYS A 26 -4.18 -13.56 -26.37
N ARG A 27 -5.34 -14.24 -26.47
CA ARG A 27 -6.65 -13.58 -26.54
C ARG A 27 -7.09 -12.99 -25.21
N LEU A 28 -6.81 -13.69 -24.10
CA LEU A 28 -7.03 -13.17 -22.75
C LEU A 28 -6.19 -11.92 -22.49
N GLY A 29 -4.89 -11.96 -22.82
CA GLY A 29 -4.02 -10.78 -22.67
C GLY A 29 -4.49 -9.58 -23.49
N ALA A 30 -4.97 -9.80 -24.73
CA ALA A 30 -5.55 -8.73 -25.54
C ALA A 30 -6.89 -8.21 -24.99
N LEU A 31 -7.70 -9.07 -24.38
CA LEU A 31 -8.95 -8.70 -23.72
C LEU A 31 -8.69 -7.86 -22.46
N ASP A 32 -7.69 -8.24 -21.66
CA ASP A 32 -7.30 -7.56 -20.43
C ASP A 32 -6.71 -6.17 -20.72
N ALA A 33 -5.84 -6.03 -21.73
CA ALA A 33 -5.31 -4.73 -22.13
C ALA A 33 -6.43 -3.75 -22.58
N LEU A 34 -7.45 -4.26 -23.30
CA LEU A 34 -8.60 -3.45 -23.69
C LEU A 34 -9.50 -3.09 -22.51
N TRP A 35 -9.58 -3.95 -21.49
CA TRP A 35 -10.32 -3.66 -20.28
C TRP A 35 -9.61 -2.59 -19.44
N GLU A 36 -8.29 -2.70 -19.29
CA GLU A 36 -7.47 -1.73 -18.57
C GLU A 36 -7.59 -0.33 -19.20
N GLU A 37 -7.51 -0.22 -20.53
CA GLU A 37 -7.74 1.05 -21.23
C GLU A 37 -9.16 1.59 -21.01
N PHE A 38 -10.17 0.71 -20.99
CA PHE A 38 -11.56 1.09 -20.72
C PHE A 38 -11.75 1.60 -19.28
N GLU A 39 -11.11 0.97 -18.31
CA GLU A 39 -11.17 1.35 -16.90
C GLU A 39 -10.44 2.67 -16.62
N GLN A 40 -9.27 2.88 -17.23
CA GLN A 40 -8.57 4.16 -17.15
C GLN A 40 -9.39 5.31 -17.76
N ASN A 41 -10.07 5.06 -18.89
CA ASN A 41 -10.95 6.03 -19.50
C ASN A 41 -12.20 6.31 -18.63
N HIS A 42 -12.76 5.29 -18.00
CA HIS A 42 -13.87 5.47 -17.03
C HIS A 42 -13.45 6.37 -15.87
N SER A 43 -12.27 6.11 -15.27
CA SER A 43 -11.72 6.92 -14.19
C SER A 43 -11.58 8.40 -14.58
N ARG A 44 -11.00 8.66 -15.76
CA ARG A 44 -10.85 10.02 -16.30
C ARG A 44 -12.18 10.75 -16.52
N ILE A 45 -13.21 10.04 -16.98
CA ILE A 45 -14.55 10.58 -17.21
C ILE A 45 -15.24 10.84 -15.85
N SER A 46 -15.08 9.94 -14.88
CA SER A 46 -15.65 10.09 -13.52
C SER A 46 -15.10 11.31 -12.78
N ASP A 47 -13.87 11.73 -13.07
CA ASP A 47 -13.25 12.89 -12.44
C ASP A 47 -13.71 14.25 -13.04
N HIS A 48 -14.24 14.26 -14.26
CA HIS A 48 -14.47 15.51 -15.03
C HIS A 48 -15.90 15.68 -15.56
N ALA A 49 -16.71 14.62 -15.60
CA ALA A 49 -18.04 14.65 -16.20
C ALA A 49 -19.15 14.69 -15.15
N SER A 50 -20.24 15.39 -15.47
CA SER A 50 -21.44 15.45 -14.62
C SER A 50 -22.23 14.14 -14.72
N GLU A 51 -22.88 13.70 -13.64
CA GLU A 51 -23.77 12.52 -13.62
C GLU A 51 -24.92 12.58 -14.65
N ALA A 52 -25.17 13.75 -15.25
CA ALA A 52 -26.14 13.94 -16.33
C ALA A 52 -25.68 13.43 -17.70
N ASP A 53 -24.40 13.06 -17.85
CA ASP A 53 -23.82 12.59 -19.11
C ASP A 53 -24.41 11.23 -19.54
N GLU A 54 -24.57 11.04 -20.85
CA GLU A 54 -25.23 9.87 -21.45
C GLU A 54 -24.50 8.56 -21.04
N TYR A 55 -23.19 8.65 -20.85
CA TYR A 55 -22.34 7.55 -20.38
C TYR A 55 -22.81 6.93 -19.05
N PHE A 56 -23.16 7.77 -18.07
CA PHE A 56 -23.65 7.32 -16.75
C PHE A 56 -25.10 6.89 -16.79
N ARG A 57 -25.95 7.60 -17.55
CA ARG A 57 -27.37 7.24 -17.73
C ARG A 57 -27.56 5.86 -18.36
N LEU A 58 -26.70 5.50 -19.33
CA LEU A 58 -26.74 4.20 -20.00
C LEU A 58 -25.98 3.10 -19.24
N ASN A 59 -25.45 3.40 -18.05
CA ASN A 59 -24.65 2.47 -17.24
C ASN A 59 -23.55 1.76 -18.05
N THR A 60 -22.91 2.54 -18.92
CA THR A 60 -22.00 2.06 -19.98
C THR A 60 -20.83 1.27 -19.39
N TYR A 61 -20.36 1.65 -18.20
CA TYR A 61 -19.32 0.94 -17.47
C TYR A 61 -19.75 -0.47 -17.06
N GLN A 62 -20.93 -0.62 -16.45
CA GLN A 62 -21.43 -1.93 -16.01
C GLN A 62 -21.70 -2.85 -17.21
N VAL A 63 -22.31 -2.33 -18.28
CA VAL A 63 -22.51 -3.10 -19.52
C VAL A 63 -21.18 -3.55 -20.12
N GLY A 64 -20.16 -2.69 -20.09
CA GLY A 64 -18.80 -3.04 -20.50
C GLY A 64 -18.18 -4.13 -19.63
N LYS A 65 -18.35 -4.03 -18.30
CA LYS A 65 -17.85 -4.99 -17.31
C LYS A 65 -18.47 -6.37 -17.48
N ASP A 66 -19.79 -6.42 -17.65
CA ASP A 66 -20.53 -7.67 -17.86
C ASP A 66 -20.10 -8.35 -19.17
N LEU A 67 -19.92 -7.55 -20.24
CA LEU A 67 -19.44 -8.05 -21.51
C LEU A 67 -18.01 -8.61 -21.38
N TYR A 68 -17.10 -7.88 -20.74
CA TYR A 68 -15.74 -8.33 -20.46
C TYR A 68 -15.72 -9.66 -19.70
N GLN A 69 -16.46 -9.75 -18.59
CA GLN A 69 -16.56 -10.96 -17.79
C GLN A 69 -17.14 -12.13 -18.60
N SER A 70 -18.17 -11.88 -19.41
CA SER A 70 -18.78 -12.93 -20.26
C SER A 70 -17.80 -13.50 -21.30
N VAL A 71 -16.96 -12.65 -21.90
CA VAL A 71 -15.97 -13.06 -22.89
C VAL A 71 -14.79 -13.74 -22.22
N ARG A 72 -14.36 -13.27 -21.05
CA ARG A 72 -13.29 -13.89 -20.27
C ARG A 72 -13.67 -15.30 -19.84
N ILE A 73 -14.86 -15.50 -19.30
CA ILE A 73 -15.39 -16.83 -18.94
C ILE A 73 -15.43 -17.76 -20.16
N LEU A 74 -15.89 -17.27 -21.31
CA LEU A 74 -15.94 -18.03 -22.56
C LEU A 74 -14.54 -18.44 -23.04
N LEU A 75 -13.55 -17.56 -22.95
CA LEU A 75 -12.17 -17.88 -23.35
C LEU A 75 -11.53 -18.90 -22.39
N SER A 76 -11.71 -18.70 -21.08
CA SER A 76 -11.16 -19.58 -20.05
C SER A 76 -11.79 -20.97 -20.05
N SER A 77 -13.05 -21.13 -20.48
CA SER A 77 -13.70 -22.44 -20.55
C SER A 77 -13.09 -23.37 -21.61
N TYR A 78 -12.46 -22.82 -22.65
CA TYR A 78 -11.82 -23.62 -23.71
C TYR A 78 -10.40 -24.08 -23.35
N GLY A 79 -9.73 -23.42 -22.39
CA GLY A 79 -8.39 -23.79 -21.90
C GLY A 79 -8.35 -25.15 -21.22
N LYS A 80 -9.51 -25.64 -20.73
CA LYS A 80 -9.66 -26.95 -20.07
C LYS A 80 -9.56 -28.15 -21.02
N SER A 81 -9.53 -27.93 -22.34
CA SER A 81 -9.72 -29.01 -23.34
C SER A 81 -8.42 -29.58 -23.93
N SER A 82 -7.25 -29.03 -23.59
CA SER A 82 -5.96 -29.52 -24.11
C SER A 82 -5.40 -30.63 -23.22
N LYS A 83 -5.94 -31.84 -23.34
CA LYS A 83 -5.42 -33.05 -22.70
C LYS A 83 -4.01 -33.40 -23.23
N SER A 84 -3.04 -33.51 -22.33
CA SER A 84 -1.82 -34.31 -22.53
C SER A 84 -1.69 -35.38 -21.44
N THR A 85 -1.99 -36.62 -21.84
CA THR A 85 -1.46 -37.93 -21.39
C THR A 85 -1.04 -38.18 -19.91
N GLN A 86 -2.03 -38.50 -19.05
CA GLN A 86 -2.06 -39.32 -17.79
C GLN A 86 -1.16 -39.00 -16.56
N PRO A 87 -1.62 -39.29 -15.30
CA PRO A 87 -2.88 -39.91 -14.88
C PRO A 87 -3.85 -38.92 -14.18
N ASP A 88 -5.10 -38.89 -14.62
CA ASP A 88 -6.19 -37.98 -14.19
C ASP A 88 -6.45 -37.90 -12.66
N GLY A 89 -6.03 -38.89 -11.86
CA GLY A 89 -6.40 -38.95 -10.43
C GLY A 89 -5.56 -38.08 -9.49
N GLU A 90 -4.25 -37.97 -9.75
CA GLU A 90 -3.32 -37.34 -8.81
C GLU A 90 -3.45 -35.81 -8.82
N VAL A 91 -3.61 -35.22 -10.01
CA VAL A 91 -3.81 -33.77 -10.15
C VAL A 91 -5.14 -33.35 -9.57
N ASP A 92 -6.20 -34.10 -9.83
CA ASP A 92 -7.53 -33.82 -9.28
C ASP A 92 -7.54 -33.89 -7.75
N GLU A 93 -6.82 -34.84 -7.16
CA GLU A 93 -6.64 -34.94 -5.70
C GLU A 93 -5.84 -33.75 -5.15
N LEU A 94 -4.74 -33.37 -5.82
CA LEU A 94 -3.95 -32.20 -5.44
C LEU A 94 -4.74 -30.90 -5.53
N LEU A 95 -5.56 -30.72 -6.59
CA LEU A 95 -6.45 -29.57 -6.75
C LEU A 95 -7.53 -29.54 -5.67
N ALA A 96 -8.15 -30.68 -5.35
CA ALA A 96 -9.18 -30.77 -4.29
C ALA A 96 -8.60 -30.44 -2.90
N MET A 97 -7.40 -30.94 -2.61
CA MET A 97 -6.71 -30.64 -1.36
C MET A 97 -6.29 -29.17 -1.31
N GLN A 98 -5.88 -28.58 -2.43
CA GLN A 98 -5.53 -27.17 -2.51
C GLN A 98 -6.74 -26.24 -2.30
N GLN A 99 -7.91 -26.59 -2.85
CA GLN A 99 -9.16 -25.89 -2.53
C GLN A 99 -9.48 -25.92 -1.04
N THR A 100 -9.16 -27.02 -0.35
CA THR A 100 -9.33 -27.11 1.10
C THR A 100 -8.39 -26.15 1.84
N ASN A 101 -7.13 -26.05 1.39
CA ASN A 101 -6.18 -25.10 1.94
C ASN A 101 -6.63 -23.64 1.72
N PHE A 102 -7.11 -23.29 0.53
CA PHE A 102 -7.66 -21.96 0.24
C PHE A 102 -8.85 -21.59 1.14
N ARG A 103 -9.76 -22.54 1.39
CA ARG A 103 -10.87 -22.35 2.34
C ARG A 103 -10.36 -22.16 3.77
N ALA A 104 -9.33 -22.90 4.18
CA ALA A 104 -8.73 -22.76 5.51
C ALA A 104 -8.10 -21.37 5.69
N LEU A 105 -7.30 -20.92 4.73
CA LEU A 105 -6.72 -19.57 4.72
C LEU A 105 -7.82 -18.51 4.78
N SER A 106 -8.84 -18.62 3.93
CA SER A 106 -9.94 -17.65 3.90
C SER A 106 -10.72 -17.56 5.21
N ARG A 107 -10.85 -18.68 5.94
CA ARG A 107 -11.50 -18.71 7.25
C ARG A 107 -10.64 -17.99 8.30
N LEU A 108 -9.34 -18.25 8.31
CA LEU A 108 -8.42 -17.63 9.24
C LEU A 108 -8.32 -16.12 9.00
N ILE A 109 -8.17 -15.70 7.75
CA ILE A 109 -8.18 -14.28 7.37
C ILE A 109 -9.46 -13.58 7.85
N LYS A 110 -10.61 -14.23 7.71
CA LYS A 110 -11.90 -13.67 8.17
C LYS A 110 -12.09 -13.70 9.68
N SER A 111 -11.40 -14.57 10.41
CA SER A 111 -11.50 -14.64 11.87
C SER A 111 -10.68 -13.57 12.56
N ILE A 112 -9.64 -13.06 11.90
CA ILE A 112 -8.82 -11.97 12.42
C ILE A 112 -9.69 -10.72 12.57
N LYS A 113 -9.90 -10.31 13.83
CA LYS A 113 -10.57 -9.06 14.20
C LYS A 113 -9.55 -8.13 14.82
N VAL A 114 -8.85 -7.37 13.97
CA VAL A 114 -7.81 -6.42 14.39
C VAL A 114 -8.30 -5.47 15.48
N GLU A 115 -9.58 -5.09 15.44
CA GLU A 115 -10.25 -4.25 16.44
C GLU A 115 -10.31 -4.83 17.87
N ASN A 116 -10.16 -6.15 18.02
CA ASN A 116 -10.18 -6.84 19.32
C ASN A 116 -8.78 -7.20 19.80
N ILE A 117 -7.74 -6.91 19.01
CA ILE A 117 -6.37 -7.22 19.38
C ILE A 117 -5.81 -6.05 20.19
N SER A 118 -5.39 -6.35 21.42
CA SER A 118 -4.88 -5.34 22.35
C SER A 118 -3.35 -5.33 22.37
N ASP A 119 -2.74 -6.51 22.22
CA ASP A 119 -1.30 -6.68 22.41
C ASP A 119 -0.60 -7.10 21.13
N LYS A 120 0.66 -6.67 20.98
CA LYS A 120 1.51 -7.01 19.83
C LYS A 120 1.65 -8.52 19.62
N TRP A 121 1.75 -9.30 20.70
CA TRP A 121 1.92 -10.76 20.59
C TRP A 121 0.68 -11.45 20.02
N GLU A 122 -0.52 -10.93 20.24
CA GLU A 122 -1.78 -11.46 19.69
C GLU A 122 -1.83 -11.27 18.18
N LEU A 123 -1.38 -10.10 17.68
CA LEU A 123 -1.21 -9.85 16.24
C LEU A 123 -0.19 -10.81 15.64
N GLU A 124 0.95 -10.99 16.31
CA GLU A 124 2.00 -11.91 15.85
C GLU A 124 1.51 -13.37 15.82
N ASP A 125 0.69 -13.81 16.78
CA ASP A 125 0.10 -15.16 16.80
C ASP A 125 -0.86 -15.39 15.63
N GLU A 126 -1.78 -14.45 15.39
CA GLU A 126 -2.70 -14.50 14.25
C GLU A 126 -1.94 -14.48 12.90
N LEU A 127 -0.91 -13.62 12.79
CA LEU A 127 -0.05 -13.55 11.61
C LEU A 127 0.73 -14.85 11.40
N ASN A 128 1.25 -15.46 12.46
CA ASN A 128 1.94 -16.75 12.40
C ASN A 128 1.01 -17.86 11.91
N GLY A 129 -0.25 -17.86 12.35
CA GLY A 129 -1.29 -18.77 11.84
C GLY A 129 -1.47 -18.63 10.33
N VAL A 130 -1.62 -17.39 9.85
CA VAL A 130 -1.80 -17.09 8.42
C VAL A 130 -0.56 -17.49 7.60
N GLN A 131 0.64 -17.20 8.10
CA GLN A 131 1.90 -17.59 7.46
C GLN A 131 2.08 -19.10 7.39
N SER A 132 1.67 -19.84 8.42
CA SER A 132 1.76 -21.30 8.47
C SER A 132 0.89 -21.94 7.38
N ILE A 133 -0.36 -21.49 7.24
CA ILE A 133 -1.26 -21.99 6.18
C ILE A 133 -0.75 -21.60 4.79
N TRP A 134 -0.24 -20.38 4.61
CA TRP A 134 0.30 -19.94 3.32
C TRP A 134 1.47 -20.81 2.83
N LYS A 135 2.38 -21.22 3.72
CA LYS A 135 3.49 -22.13 3.36
C LYS A 135 3.00 -23.47 2.80
N ILE A 136 1.90 -24.00 3.34
CA ILE A 136 1.29 -25.25 2.85
C ILE A 136 0.72 -25.03 1.44
N ILE A 137 -0.01 -23.94 1.24
CA ILE A 137 -0.60 -23.55 -0.04
C ILE A 137 0.49 -23.39 -1.11
N ASP A 138 1.56 -22.67 -0.81
CA ASP A 138 2.65 -22.38 -1.74
C ASP A 138 3.40 -23.66 -2.14
N ALA A 139 3.74 -24.51 -1.17
CA ALA A 139 4.38 -25.79 -1.42
C ALA A 139 3.53 -26.73 -2.29
N GLN A 140 2.21 -26.71 -2.11
CA GLN A 140 1.29 -27.50 -2.91
C GLN A 140 1.05 -26.90 -4.30
N HIS A 141 1.07 -25.57 -4.43
CA HIS A 141 1.01 -24.90 -5.72
C HIS A 141 2.19 -25.28 -6.61
N LEU A 142 3.42 -25.34 -6.09
CA LEU A 142 4.59 -25.79 -6.85
C LEU A 142 4.45 -27.23 -7.39
N LYS A 143 3.80 -28.13 -6.63
CA LYS A 143 3.53 -29.51 -7.09
C LYS A 143 2.50 -29.52 -8.22
N ILE A 144 1.44 -28.73 -8.09
CA ILE A 144 0.39 -28.61 -9.10
C ILE A 144 0.95 -27.97 -10.37
N ASP A 145 1.71 -26.88 -10.25
CA ASP A 145 2.32 -26.19 -11.38
C ASP A 145 3.37 -27.05 -12.09
N HIS A 146 4.11 -27.90 -11.36
CA HIS A 146 5.00 -28.88 -11.99
C HIS A 146 4.26 -29.81 -12.96
N ILE A 147 3.01 -30.18 -12.65
CA ILE A 147 2.22 -31.10 -13.47
C ILE A 147 1.43 -30.35 -14.55
N LEU A 148 0.82 -29.21 -14.21
CA LEU A 148 -0.04 -28.44 -15.10
C LEU A 148 0.74 -27.47 -16.00
N ALA A 149 1.94 -27.06 -15.60
CA ALA A 149 2.79 -26.08 -16.29
C ALA A 149 2.03 -24.82 -16.73
N GLY A 150 1.22 -24.24 -15.85
CA GLY A 150 0.31 -23.11 -16.15
C GLY A 150 -0.85 -23.44 -17.10
N GLY A 151 -1.23 -24.71 -17.21
CA GLY A 151 -2.30 -25.19 -18.09
C GLY A 151 -3.73 -24.94 -17.56
N ASP A 152 -3.89 -24.69 -16.26
CA ASP A 152 -5.20 -24.37 -15.65
C ASP A 152 -5.24 -22.92 -15.18
N ILE A 153 -5.68 -22.05 -16.10
CA ILE A 153 -5.85 -20.61 -15.89
C ILE A 153 -6.83 -20.32 -14.73
N SER A 154 -7.84 -21.17 -14.52
CA SER A 154 -8.83 -20.97 -13.46
C SER A 154 -8.21 -21.18 -12.09
N TYR A 155 -7.33 -22.17 -11.97
CA TYR A 155 -6.58 -22.44 -10.75
C TYR A 155 -5.57 -21.33 -10.46
N ASP A 156 -4.80 -20.89 -11.47
CA ASP A 156 -3.81 -19.84 -11.32
C ASP A 156 -4.44 -18.52 -10.85
N GLU A 157 -5.59 -18.12 -11.42
CA GLU A 157 -6.32 -16.93 -10.98
C GLU A 157 -6.80 -17.03 -9.51
N GLU A 158 -7.24 -18.22 -9.08
CA GLU A 158 -7.66 -18.45 -7.69
C GLU A 158 -6.47 -18.42 -6.73
N PHE A 159 -5.34 -19.03 -7.11
CA PHE A 159 -4.10 -18.95 -6.36
C PHE A 159 -3.63 -17.49 -6.21
N THR A 160 -3.58 -16.73 -7.30
CA THR A 160 -3.21 -15.30 -7.25
C THR A 160 -4.12 -14.50 -6.33
N ARG A 161 -5.43 -14.77 -6.32
CA ARG A 161 -6.35 -14.09 -5.41
C ARG A 161 -6.01 -14.33 -3.94
N HIS A 162 -5.68 -15.58 -3.58
CA HIS A 162 -5.27 -15.92 -2.22
C HIS A 162 -3.88 -15.38 -1.88
N GLU A 163 -2.96 -15.35 -2.85
CA GLU A 163 -1.64 -14.75 -2.70
C GLU A 163 -1.75 -13.26 -2.39
N LEU A 164 -2.59 -12.54 -3.14
CA LEU A 164 -2.83 -11.12 -2.87
C LEU A 164 -3.49 -10.91 -1.51
N ALA A 165 -4.46 -11.74 -1.11
CA ALA A 165 -5.07 -11.64 0.22
C ALA A 165 -4.04 -11.88 1.35
N TYR A 166 -3.16 -12.87 1.20
CA TYR A 166 -2.06 -13.13 2.13
C TYR A 166 -1.06 -11.97 2.16
N LYS A 167 -0.64 -11.48 0.99
CA LYS A 167 0.27 -10.34 0.87
C LYS A 167 -0.33 -9.09 1.50
N ASN A 168 -1.62 -8.80 1.30
CA ASN A 168 -2.27 -7.65 1.90
C ASN A 168 -2.27 -7.70 3.44
N ILE A 169 -2.47 -8.88 4.04
CA ILE A 169 -2.36 -9.03 5.51
C ILE A 169 -0.93 -8.84 5.99
N LYS A 170 0.04 -9.23 5.16
CA LYS A 170 1.47 -9.01 5.44
C LYS A 170 1.92 -7.56 5.16
N LEU A 171 1.21 -6.84 4.29
CA LEU A 171 1.54 -5.50 3.78
C LEU A 171 0.69 -4.38 4.41
N ASP A 172 -0.34 -4.71 5.20
CA ASP A 172 -1.08 -3.71 5.99
C ASP A 172 -0.22 -3.05 7.08
N ASP A 173 0.99 -3.57 7.31
CA ASP A 173 2.03 -2.96 8.15
C ASP A 173 3.22 -2.53 7.31
N GLU A 174 3.26 -1.24 6.93
CA GLU A 174 4.45 -0.39 7.10
C GLU A 174 4.17 1.09 6.73
N GLU A 175 3.01 1.66 7.11
CA GLU A 175 3.01 3.10 7.42
C GLU A 175 3.65 3.27 8.80
N LEU A 176 4.99 3.24 8.82
CA LEU A 176 5.78 3.46 10.04
C LEU A 176 5.45 4.85 10.60
N LEU A 177 4.64 4.88 11.65
CA LEU A 177 4.43 6.08 12.45
C LEU A 177 5.68 6.35 13.26
N LEU A 178 6.40 7.38 12.85
CA LEU A 178 7.54 7.88 13.58
C LEU A 178 7.11 8.74 14.76
N THR A 179 7.97 8.80 15.77
CA THR A 179 7.83 9.55 17.03
C THR A 179 7.86 11.05 16.78
N THR A 180 6.77 11.56 16.23
CA THR A 180 6.56 12.97 15.92
C THR A 180 5.89 13.69 17.08
N LEU A 181 6.20 14.98 17.24
CA LEU A 181 5.61 15.84 18.26
C LEU A 181 5.47 17.28 17.75
N SER A 182 4.54 18.03 18.32
CA SER A 182 4.43 19.47 18.14
C SER A 182 5.02 20.17 19.36
N ILE A 183 5.85 21.20 19.14
CA ILE A 183 6.59 21.90 20.18
C ILE A 183 6.59 23.41 19.94
N ASN A 184 6.42 24.19 20.99
CA ASN A 184 6.49 25.65 20.92
C ASN A 184 7.95 26.10 21.01
N VAL A 185 8.43 26.84 20.03
CA VAL A 185 9.80 27.37 20.02
C VAL A 185 9.75 28.90 20.09
N ARG A 186 10.55 29.47 20.99
CA ARG A 186 10.58 30.92 21.20
C ARG A 186 11.24 31.64 20.02
N CYS A 187 10.59 32.69 19.55
CA CYS A 187 11.07 33.59 18.52
C CYS A 187 12.00 34.67 19.10
N SER A 188 12.73 35.37 18.23
CA SER A 188 13.61 36.47 18.65
C SER A 188 12.87 37.69 19.22
N ASP A 189 11.57 37.84 18.92
CA ASP A 189 10.70 38.87 19.49
C ASP A 189 10.03 38.46 20.82
N GLY A 190 10.31 37.24 21.31
CA GLY A 190 9.74 36.69 22.54
C GLY A 190 8.39 35.96 22.37
N THR A 191 7.81 35.95 21.17
CA THR A 191 6.62 35.14 20.86
C THR A 191 6.98 33.67 20.68
N TYR A 192 5.99 32.80 20.48
CA TYR A 192 6.20 31.37 20.25
C TYR A 192 5.58 30.93 18.93
N ILE A 193 6.30 30.09 18.19
CA ILE A 193 5.79 29.40 17.01
C ILE A 193 5.81 27.90 17.29
N THR A 194 4.68 27.23 17.04
CA THR A 194 4.62 25.77 17.08
C THR A 194 5.29 25.19 15.84
N LEU A 195 6.29 24.35 16.07
CA LEU A 195 6.98 23.56 15.06
C LEU A 195 6.67 22.09 15.24
N ARG A 196 6.76 21.33 14.15
CA ARG A 196 6.67 19.88 14.19
C ARG A 196 8.07 19.29 14.25
N ALA A 197 8.29 18.44 15.24
CA ALA A 197 9.56 17.77 15.47
C ALA A 197 9.45 16.26 15.30
N LEU A 198 10.56 15.64 14.92
CA LEU A 198 10.79 14.19 15.00
C LEU A 198 11.74 13.94 16.17
N LEU A 199 11.32 13.11 17.12
CA LEU A 199 12.18 12.64 18.20
C LEU A 199 12.90 11.38 17.73
N ASP A 200 14.22 11.42 17.63
CA ASP A 200 15.04 10.34 17.10
C ASP A 200 16.24 10.06 18.00
N GLN A 201 16.08 9.07 18.88
CA GLN A 201 17.15 8.61 19.78
C GLN A 201 18.34 7.96 19.05
N GLY A 202 18.21 7.68 17.75
CA GLY A 202 19.31 7.21 16.91
C GLY A 202 20.21 8.34 16.39
N SER A 203 19.75 9.59 16.49
CA SER A 203 20.51 10.76 16.10
C SER A 203 21.50 11.20 17.18
N GLN A 204 22.64 11.74 16.75
CA GLN A 204 23.68 12.27 17.65
C GLN A 204 23.59 13.79 17.84
N ILE A 205 22.73 14.45 17.06
CA ILE A 205 22.63 15.90 17.02
C ILE A 205 21.23 16.34 16.60
N SER A 206 20.70 17.34 17.31
CA SER A 206 19.49 18.04 16.92
C SER A 206 19.68 18.85 15.62
N LEU A 207 18.65 18.89 14.78
CA LEU A 207 18.66 19.55 13.47
C LEU A 207 17.43 20.42 13.31
N ILE A 208 17.57 21.58 12.66
CA ILE A 208 16.45 22.48 12.39
C ILE A 208 16.44 22.93 10.93
N SER A 209 15.25 23.05 10.37
CA SER A 209 15.06 23.52 9.00
C SER A 209 15.39 25.01 8.87
N GLU A 210 15.98 25.39 7.74
CA GLU A 210 16.28 26.78 7.45
C GLU A 210 15.01 27.64 7.45
N ASN A 211 13.90 27.08 6.96
CA ASN A 211 12.60 27.74 6.95
C ASN A 211 12.11 28.03 8.38
N ALA A 212 12.25 27.07 9.31
CA ALA A 212 11.89 27.27 10.71
C ALA A 212 12.75 28.37 11.37
N VAL A 213 14.07 28.37 11.14
CA VAL A 213 14.96 29.41 11.67
C VAL A 213 14.58 30.81 11.15
N GLN A 214 14.23 30.93 9.87
CA GLN A 214 13.76 32.20 9.28
C GLN A 214 12.44 32.65 9.91
N ARG A 215 11.48 31.74 10.07
CA ARG A 215 10.18 32.01 10.72
C ARG A 215 10.34 32.47 12.17
N LEU A 216 11.25 31.85 12.91
CA LEU A 216 11.56 32.20 14.30
C LEU A 216 12.40 33.49 14.44
N GLY A 217 12.99 33.99 13.34
CA GLY A 217 13.85 35.17 13.36
C GLY A 217 15.15 34.99 14.16
N LEU A 218 15.63 33.76 14.32
CA LEU A 218 16.80 33.46 15.16
C LEU A 218 18.12 33.78 14.44
N GLN A 219 19.07 34.30 15.22
CA GLN A 219 20.43 34.58 14.74
C GLN A 219 21.26 33.30 14.71
N ARG A 220 21.89 33.03 13.57
CA ARG A 220 22.72 31.85 13.35
C ARG A 220 24.16 32.15 13.75
N ARG A 221 24.80 31.23 14.48
CA ARG A 221 26.25 31.25 14.65
C ARG A 221 26.91 30.47 13.53
N ARG A 222 28.02 31.01 13.01
CA ARG A 222 28.79 30.34 11.96
C ARG A 222 29.37 29.04 12.52
N TYR A 223 29.00 27.93 11.90
CA TYR A 223 29.47 26.60 12.28
C TYR A 223 29.48 25.73 11.02
N ASN A 224 30.65 25.18 10.68
CA ASN A 224 30.83 24.36 9.48
C ASN A 224 30.86 22.90 9.91
N ALA A 225 29.80 22.16 9.62
CA ALA A 225 29.72 20.72 9.82
C ALA A 225 29.05 20.04 8.63
N SER A 226 29.52 18.85 8.31
CA SER A 226 28.88 17.97 7.33
C SER A 226 28.07 16.93 8.08
N VAL A 227 26.79 16.80 7.75
CA VAL A 227 25.89 15.81 8.34
C VAL A 227 25.67 14.68 7.34
N SER A 228 25.86 13.44 7.76
CA SER A 228 25.61 12.21 6.98
C SER A 228 24.48 11.40 7.62
N GLY A 229 23.74 10.63 6.83
CA GLY A 229 22.63 9.79 7.33
C GLY A 229 21.23 10.38 7.11
N ILE A 230 21.12 11.55 6.49
CA ILE A 230 19.85 12.18 6.12
C ILE A 230 19.62 12.00 4.62
N GLY A 231 18.80 11.03 4.24
CA GLY A 231 18.46 10.76 2.83
C GLY A 231 19.67 10.45 1.94
N SER A 232 19.57 10.75 0.65
CA SER A 232 20.58 10.43 -0.37
C SER A 232 21.69 11.50 -0.46
N GLY A 233 22.48 11.69 0.60
CA GLY A 233 23.73 12.47 0.53
C GLY A 233 24.16 13.18 1.81
N ALA A 234 25.43 13.57 1.88
CA ALA A 234 25.94 14.42 2.96
C ALA A 234 25.43 15.87 2.76
N SER A 235 24.80 16.44 3.79
CA SER A 235 24.29 17.81 3.77
C SER A 235 25.22 18.74 4.55
N GLN A 236 25.54 19.89 3.98
CA GLN A 236 26.35 20.91 4.65
C GLN A 236 25.47 21.77 5.58
N SER A 237 25.92 21.93 6.81
CA SER A 237 25.28 22.82 7.78
C SER A 237 25.39 24.30 7.35
N LYS A 238 24.31 25.05 7.55
CA LYS A 238 24.22 26.50 7.33
C LYS A 238 24.47 27.31 8.60
N GLY A 239 24.88 26.65 9.68
CA GLY A 239 25.18 27.26 10.97
C GLY A 239 24.57 26.49 12.14
N LEU A 240 24.70 27.07 13.33
CA LEU A 240 24.19 26.53 14.58
C LEU A 240 23.30 27.58 15.26
N VAL A 241 22.15 27.15 15.78
CA VAL A 241 21.24 28.00 16.55
C VAL A 241 20.97 27.37 17.92
N SER A 242 20.74 28.22 18.93
CA SER A 242 20.19 27.77 20.20
C SER A 242 18.69 28.04 20.19
N ILE A 243 17.90 27.04 20.57
CA ILE A 243 16.45 27.10 20.55
C ILE A 243 15.89 26.85 21.95
N ASP A 244 14.95 27.70 22.36
CA ASP A 244 14.20 27.56 23.60
C ASP A 244 12.85 26.91 23.28
N CYS A 245 12.68 25.68 23.77
CA CYS A 245 11.57 24.81 23.46
C CYS A 245 10.63 24.66 24.67
N GLN A 246 9.32 24.64 24.41
CA GLN A 246 8.29 24.43 25.41
C GLN A 246 7.27 23.42 24.89
N SER A 247 6.84 22.52 25.76
CA SER A 247 5.75 21.60 25.47
C SER A 247 4.48 22.36 25.07
N ILE A 248 3.71 21.79 24.15
CA ILE A 248 2.36 22.29 23.82
C ILE A 248 1.36 22.01 24.96
N TYR A 249 1.70 21.11 25.88
CA TYR A 249 0.92 20.79 27.07
C TYR A 249 1.76 20.92 28.35
N GLY A 250 1.22 21.56 29.37
CA GLY A 250 1.91 21.72 30.66
C GLY A 250 3.02 22.79 30.64
N ASP A 251 3.98 22.66 31.55
CA ASP A 251 5.02 23.66 31.86
C ASP A 251 6.45 23.20 31.51
N TYR A 252 6.60 21.97 30.99
CA TYR A 252 7.90 21.45 30.58
C TYR A 252 8.55 22.29 29.48
N ASN A 253 9.82 22.63 29.69
CA ASN A 253 10.64 23.42 28.78
C ASN A 253 12.10 22.95 28.84
N PHE A 254 12.82 23.20 27.75
CA PHE A 254 14.26 22.94 27.65
C PHE A 254 14.90 23.81 26.57
N THR A 255 16.21 23.94 26.62
CA THR A 255 17.00 24.64 25.59
C THR A 255 17.99 23.66 24.99
N THR A 256 18.13 23.66 23.66
CA THR A 256 19.12 22.83 22.95
C THR A 256 19.78 23.61 21.82
N GLU A 257 20.87 23.07 21.28
CA GLU A 257 21.52 23.58 20.07
C GLU A 257 21.15 22.70 18.88
N ALA A 258 20.79 23.31 17.76
CA ALA A 258 20.41 22.60 16.55
C ALA A 258 21.22 23.10 15.34
N LEU A 259 21.69 22.17 14.51
CA LEU A 259 22.33 22.50 13.24
C LEU A 259 21.28 22.88 12.20
N VAL A 260 21.54 23.97 11.47
CA VAL A 260 20.64 24.46 10.45
C VAL A 260 20.89 23.73 9.14
N LEU A 261 19.87 23.04 8.62
CA LEU A 261 19.89 22.38 7.32
C LEU A 261 18.83 22.99 6.39
N SER A 262 18.99 22.83 5.07
CA SER A 262 17.97 23.27 4.11
C SER A 262 16.63 22.54 4.32
N ARG A 263 16.69 21.25 4.65
CA ARG A 263 15.56 20.39 4.98
C ARG A 263 16.02 19.35 6.00
N VAL A 264 15.17 19.05 7.00
CA VAL A 264 15.46 18.07 8.05
C VAL A 264 15.05 16.67 7.59
N ALA A 265 13.78 16.48 7.21
CA ALA A 265 13.26 15.23 6.68
C ALA A 265 12.25 15.48 5.54
N SER A 266 11.84 14.42 4.85
CA SER A 266 10.64 14.44 4.01
C SER A 266 9.39 14.64 4.86
N ASN A 267 8.25 14.85 4.21
CA ASN A 267 6.99 14.88 4.94
C ASN A 267 6.75 13.56 5.66
N LEU A 268 6.25 13.66 6.89
CA LEU A 268 5.81 12.52 7.68
C LEU A 268 4.35 12.71 8.08
N PRO A 269 3.53 11.66 8.05
CA PRO A 269 3.72 10.45 7.24
C PRO A 269 3.94 10.80 5.76
N SER A 270 4.53 9.88 5.00
CA SER A 270 4.76 10.06 3.55
C SER A 270 3.45 10.21 2.78
N VAL A 271 2.39 9.56 3.26
CA VAL A 271 1.03 9.64 2.75
C VAL A 271 0.10 10.03 3.90
N GLN A 272 -0.84 10.94 3.63
CA GLN A 272 -1.85 11.30 4.62
C GLN A 272 -2.90 10.19 4.71
N PHE A 273 -3.26 9.79 5.92
CA PHE A 273 -4.27 8.77 6.16
C PHE A 273 -5.38 9.26 7.11
N LYS A 274 -6.50 8.54 7.13
CA LYS A 274 -7.62 8.85 8.03
C LYS A 274 -7.31 8.30 9.41
N LYS A 275 -7.48 9.14 10.44
CA LYS A 275 -7.38 8.67 11.83
C LYS A 275 -8.37 7.53 12.05
N GLN A 276 -7.84 6.38 12.45
CA GLN A 276 -8.68 5.29 12.92
C GLN A 276 -9.14 5.61 14.34
N SER A 277 -10.42 5.36 14.60
CA SER A 277 -11.01 5.64 15.91
C SER A 277 -10.68 4.49 16.86
N TRP A 278 -9.57 4.63 17.58
CA TRP A 278 -9.16 3.72 18.63
C TRP A 278 -9.75 4.20 19.97
N PRO A 279 -10.74 3.51 20.57
CA PRO A 279 -11.39 3.97 21.81
C PRO A 279 -10.40 4.24 22.95
N HIS A 280 -9.35 3.43 23.04
CA HIS A 280 -8.31 3.55 24.08
C HIS A 280 -7.37 4.76 23.90
N LEU A 281 -7.31 5.37 22.70
CA LEU A 281 -6.51 6.59 22.45
C LEU A 281 -7.32 7.90 22.55
N GLN A 282 -8.65 7.83 22.63
CA GLN A 282 -9.53 9.01 22.55
C GLN A 282 -9.33 10.04 23.67
N HIS A 283 -8.79 9.62 24.82
CA HIS A 283 -8.61 10.48 26.00
C HIS A 283 -7.15 10.92 26.22
N LEU A 284 -6.24 10.54 25.32
CA LEU A 284 -4.83 10.89 25.44
C LEU A 284 -4.53 12.20 24.72
N GLN A 285 -3.75 13.08 25.38
CA GLN A 285 -3.15 14.24 24.73
C GLN A 285 -1.94 13.77 23.93
N LEU A 286 -2.12 13.60 22.62
CA LEU A 286 -1.06 13.17 21.73
C LEU A 286 -0.04 14.29 21.54
N ALA A 287 1.25 13.96 21.63
CA ALA A 287 2.34 14.89 21.41
C ALA A 287 2.31 15.49 19.99
N ASP A 288 1.85 14.72 19.00
CA ASP A 288 1.47 15.21 17.68
C ASP A 288 -0.02 14.95 17.41
N PRO A 289 -0.90 15.95 17.60
CA PRO A 289 -2.33 15.82 17.28
C PRO A 289 -2.61 15.58 15.80
N GLU A 290 -1.68 15.90 14.91
CA GLU A 290 -1.81 15.78 13.45
C GLU A 290 -0.89 14.69 12.89
N TYR A 291 -0.56 13.67 13.69
CA TYR A 291 0.31 12.55 13.30
C TYR A 291 -0.10 11.86 11.99
N ASN A 292 -1.37 11.94 11.60
CA ASN A 292 -1.91 11.33 10.38
C ASN A 292 -1.81 12.21 9.13
N VAL A 293 -1.42 13.48 9.28
CA VAL A 293 -1.37 14.45 8.19
C VAL A 293 0.06 14.56 7.66
N SER A 294 0.24 14.30 6.37
CA SER A 294 1.54 14.44 5.70
C SER A 294 1.98 15.91 5.70
N LYS A 295 2.96 16.24 6.54
CA LYS A 295 3.52 17.60 6.67
C LYS A 295 5.03 17.54 6.90
N PRO A 296 5.77 18.60 6.52
CA PRO A 296 7.21 18.65 6.75
C PRO A 296 7.56 18.63 8.24
N ILE A 297 8.73 18.08 8.55
CA ILE A 297 9.36 18.17 9.87
C ILE A 297 10.29 19.38 9.89
N ASP A 298 10.08 20.27 10.86
CA ASP A 298 10.87 21.47 11.06
C ASP A 298 12.09 21.22 11.96
N LEU A 299 12.01 20.25 12.87
CA LEU A 299 13.03 19.96 13.88
C LEU A 299 13.26 18.45 14.03
N LEU A 300 14.50 18.02 14.19
CA LEU A 300 14.85 16.70 14.70
C LEU A 300 15.51 16.88 16.05
N LEU A 301 15.06 16.13 17.05
CA LEU A 301 15.59 16.12 18.40
C LEU A 301 16.28 14.79 18.68
N ASP A 302 17.49 14.86 19.24
CA ASP A 302 18.27 13.73 19.73
C ASP A 302 17.84 13.23 21.12
#